data_AF-A0A5C4T695-F1
#
_entry.id   AF-A0A5C4T695-F1
#
_cell.length_a   1.000
_cell.length_b   1.000
_cell.length_c   1.000
_cell.angle_alpha   90.00
_cell.angle_beta   90.00
_cell.angle_gamma   90.00
#
_symmetry.space_group_name_H-M   'P 1'
#
loop_
_entity.id
_entity.type
_entity.pdbx_description
1 polymer ?
#
loop_
_entity_poly.entity_id
_entity_poly.type
_entity_poly.pdbx_seq_one_letter_code
_entity_poly.pdbx_strand_id
1 'polypeptide(L)'
;MEVLMNELSLEGQFTDLNEFLNSLREFILIQKIMDAAQIKLLKHYNLLNEKVTVSHSLHAVLTDNSIKTTSEIRRFKIYLKRLLSDPSFWHENQFHKQSDRYTCKFTDKTHDYSLAEACERDRRVLSFENKKFKDNTIVIEKNNAEVMTLLNFHNAQSLSEILFEENAINEKDYCDVRFVETNLSFDHLDENFSFGILNYEEKRQFISTFKMFSEMSWDDILNHDGLDYKPYTPSGQSWFENTPFHNTKIYKFRTSQKLRCFGFREEDIFYVLRFERDHKISDKG
;
A
#
# COMPACT_ATOMS: atom_id res chain seq x y z
N MET A 1 8.81 -13.64 1.93
CA MET A 1 8.47 -12.88 3.15
C MET A 1 7.19 -13.46 3.73
N GLU A 2 7.19 -13.77 5.03
CA GLU A 2 6.03 -14.21 5.78
C GLU A 2 5.53 -13.06 6.68
N VAL A 3 4.22 -12.84 6.67
CA VAL A 3 3.55 -11.83 7.52
C VAL A 3 2.47 -12.54 8.31
N LEU A 4 2.33 -12.22 9.59
CA LEU A 4 1.29 -12.81 10.43
C LEU A 4 0.12 -11.85 10.63
N MET A 5 -1.10 -12.34 10.47
CA MET A 5 -2.30 -11.59 10.86
C MET A 5 -2.34 -11.45 12.38
N ASN A 6 -2.36 -10.21 12.86
CA ASN A 6 -2.44 -9.91 14.29
C ASN A 6 -3.90 -10.01 14.76
N GLU A 7 -4.30 -11.16 15.29
CA GLU A 7 -5.64 -11.39 15.83
C GLU A 7 -5.99 -10.45 17.00
N LEU A 8 -5.00 -9.97 17.76
CA LEU A 8 -5.22 -9.04 18.88
C LEU A 8 -5.72 -7.66 18.42
N SER A 9 -5.61 -7.36 17.13
CA SER A 9 -6.19 -6.14 16.56
C SER A 9 -7.71 -6.22 16.36
N LEU A 10 -8.35 -7.37 16.64
CA LEU A 10 -9.81 -7.52 16.69
C LEU A 10 -10.26 -7.82 18.12
N GLU A 11 -10.89 -6.84 18.77
CA GLU A 11 -11.33 -6.94 20.17
C GLU A 11 -12.75 -6.43 20.40
N GLY A 12 -13.56 -6.38 19.34
CA GLY A 12 -14.92 -5.86 19.39
C GLY A 12 -15.00 -4.34 19.33
N GLN A 13 -13.96 -3.69 18.80
CA GLN A 13 -13.77 -2.23 18.85
C GLN A 13 -14.70 -1.45 17.91
N PHE A 14 -15.25 -2.08 16.87
CA PHE A 14 -16.12 -1.40 15.92
C PHE A 14 -17.52 -1.27 16.50
N THR A 15 -18.11 -0.08 16.37
CA THR A 15 -19.45 0.25 16.88
C THR A 15 -20.50 -0.59 16.20
N ASP A 16 -20.37 -0.75 14.88
CA ASP A 16 -21.25 -1.55 14.06
C ASP A 16 -20.49 -2.20 12.88
N LEU A 17 -21.24 -2.98 12.11
CA LEU A 17 -20.69 -3.69 10.96
C LEU A 17 -20.33 -2.75 9.81
N ASN A 18 -21.00 -1.60 9.66
CA ASN A 18 -20.67 -0.66 8.59
C ASN A 18 -19.32 0.00 8.86
N GLU A 19 -19.04 0.36 10.12
CA GLU A 19 -17.74 0.90 10.53
C GLU A 19 -16.62 -0.10 10.22
N PHE A 20 -16.80 -1.37 10.62
CA PHE A 20 -15.84 -2.43 10.27
C PHE A 20 -15.68 -2.58 8.75
N LEU A 21 -16.78 -2.65 8.01
CA LEU A 21 -16.70 -2.88 6.56
C LEU A 21 -16.05 -1.70 5.81
N ASN A 22 -16.21 -0.48 6.32
CA ASN A 22 -15.52 0.70 5.78
C ASN A 22 -14.00 0.64 6.02
N SER A 23 -13.56 0.16 7.20
CA SER A 23 -12.12 0.01 7.49
C SER A 23 -11.42 -1.02 6.58
N LEU A 24 -12.18 -1.95 5.99
CA LEU A 24 -11.63 -2.94 5.06
C LEU A 24 -11.19 -2.36 3.71
N ARG A 25 -11.57 -1.13 3.36
CA ARG A 25 -11.11 -0.48 2.12
C ARG A 25 -9.59 -0.36 2.09
N GLU A 26 -9.01 0.06 3.21
CA GLU A 26 -7.56 0.14 3.38
C GLU A 26 -6.90 -1.24 3.24
N PHE A 27 -7.54 -2.25 3.81
CA PHE A 27 -7.07 -3.63 3.76
C PHE A 27 -7.04 -4.18 2.31
N ILE A 28 -7.96 -3.75 1.44
CA ILE A 28 -7.94 -4.10 0.01
C ILE A 28 -6.69 -3.52 -0.67
N LEU A 29 -6.30 -2.29 -0.34
CA LEU A 29 -5.10 -1.66 -0.91
C LEU A 29 -3.83 -2.38 -0.42
N ILE A 30 -3.73 -2.62 0.88
CA ILE A 30 -2.64 -3.41 1.49
C ILE A 30 -2.49 -4.75 0.78
N GLN A 31 -3.62 -5.43 0.56
CA GLN A 31 -3.63 -6.74 -0.07
C GLN A 31 -3.08 -6.72 -1.50
N LYS A 32 -3.46 -5.74 -2.32
CA LYS A 32 -2.93 -5.62 -3.70
C LYS A 32 -1.40 -5.55 -3.71
N ILE A 33 -0.82 -4.81 -2.77
CA ILE A 33 0.64 -4.66 -2.63
C ILE A 33 1.26 -5.97 -2.16
N MET A 34 0.64 -6.64 -1.19
CA MET A 34 1.12 -7.94 -0.70
C MET A 34 1.12 -9.00 -1.80
N ASP A 35 0.09 -9.01 -2.66
CA ASP A 35 0.00 -9.90 -3.81
C ASP A 35 1.12 -9.59 -4.83
N ALA A 36 1.38 -8.31 -5.13
CA ALA A 36 2.48 -7.87 -6.00
C ALA A 36 3.87 -8.27 -5.45
N ALA A 37 4.06 -8.16 -4.13
CA ALA A 37 5.27 -8.55 -3.42
C ALA A 37 5.36 -10.07 -3.13
N GLN A 38 4.37 -10.86 -3.54
CA GLN A 38 4.27 -12.30 -3.28
C GLN A 38 4.43 -12.66 -1.79
N ILE A 39 3.86 -11.83 -0.90
CA ILE A 39 3.94 -12.02 0.54
C ILE A 39 3.03 -13.17 0.97
N LYS A 40 3.58 -14.10 1.75
CA LYS A 40 2.82 -15.18 2.35
C LYS A 40 2.21 -14.71 3.67
N LEU A 41 0.88 -14.61 3.72
CA LEU A 41 0.17 -14.29 4.95
C LEU A 41 -0.09 -15.58 5.75
N LEU A 42 0.12 -15.54 7.05
CA LEU A 42 -0.15 -16.63 7.99
C LEU A 42 -1.14 -16.15 9.06
N LYS A 43 -1.88 -17.08 9.66
CA LYS A 43 -2.93 -16.74 10.64
C LYS A 43 -3.00 -17.70 11.82
N HIS A 44 -3.54 -17.19 12.91
CA HIS A 44 -3.87 -17.95 14.11
C HIS A 44 -5.16 -18.78 13.92
N TYR A 45 -5.23 -20.01 14.47
CA TYR A 45 -6.46 -20.84 14.44
C TYR A 45 -7.70 -20.11 14.94
N ASN A 46 -7.56 -19.37 16.04
CA ASN A 46 -8.64 -18.63 16.68
C ASN A 46 -9.08 -17.33 15.97
N LEU A 47 -8.42 -16.89 14.89
CA LEU A 47 -8.70 -15.58 14.26
C LEU A 47 -10.19 -15.39 13.91
N LEU A 48 -10.86 -16.44 13.46
CA LEU A 48 -12.28 -16.41 13.09
C LEU A 48 -13.22 -16.19 14.29
N ASN A 49 -12.78 -16.53 15.50
CA ASN A 49 -13.57 -16.38 16.72
C ASN A 49 -13.42 -15.00 17.35
N GLU A 50 -12.41 -14.22 16.96
CA GLU A 50 -12.18 -12.88 17.49
C GLU A 50 -13.36 -11.95 17.19
N LYS A 51 -13.60 -11.03 18.12
CA LYS A 51 -14.73 -10.09 18.06
C LYS A 51 -14.38 -8.93 17.14
N VAL A 52 -15.28 -8.63 16.22
CA VAL A 52 -15.22 -7.45 15.35
C VAL A 52 -16.00 -6.31 16.00
N THR A 53 -17.24 -6.59 16.38
CA THR A 53 -18.04 -5.72 17.26
C THR A 53 -18.28 -6.44 18.58
N VAL A 54 -18.83 -5.75 19.57
CA VAL A 54 -19.20 -6.37 20.86
C VAL A 54 -20.08 -7.62 20.67
N SER A 55 -20.95 -7.61 19.65
CA SER A 55 -21.90 -8.70 19.38
C SER A 55 -21.43 -9.71 18.34
N HIS A 56 -20.64 -9.30 17.33
CA HIS A 56 -20.30 -10.14 16.19
C HIS A 56 -18.82 -10.57 16.18
N SER A 57 -18.58 -11.87 15.95
CA SER A 57 -17.24 -12.37 15.63
C SER A 57 -16.93 -12.21 14.14
N LEU A 58 -15.66 -12.32 13.77
CA LEU A 58 -15.22 -12.30 12.37
C LEU A 58 -15.95 -13.38 11.54
N HIS A 59 -16.07 -14.59 12.08
CA HIS A 59 -16.84 -15.67 11.45
C HIS A 59 -18.29 -15.25 11.16
N ALA A 60 -18.98 -14.68 12.16
CA ALA A 60 -20.37 -14.25 12.01
C ALA A 60 -20.51 -13.23 10.86
N VAL A 61 -19.60 -12.24 10.80
CA VAL A 61 -19.59 -11.25 9.71
C VAL A 61 -19.42 -11.91 8.34
N LEU A 62 -18.59 -12.94 8.21
CA LEU A 62 -18.34 -13.62 6.92
C LEU A 62 -19.48 -14.54 6.47
N THR A 63 -20.25 -15.07 7.40
CA THR A 63 -21.38 -15.97 7.09
C THR A 63 -22.72 -15.27 6.99
N ASP A 64 -22.84 -14.05 7.52
CA ASP A 64 -24.10 -13.32 7.51
C ASP A 64 -24.40 -12.72 6.12
N ASN A 65 -25.44 -13.27 5.50
CA ASN A 65 -25.98 -12.88 4.20
C ASN A 65 -26.99 -11.71 4.28
N SER A 66 -27.42 -11.32 5.49
CA SER A 66 -28.38 -10.23 5.71
C SER A 66 -27.73 -8.84 5.66
N ILE A 67 -26.41 -8.79 5.79
CA ILE A 67 -25.63 -7.54 5.73
C ILE A 67 -25.64 -7.02 4.29
N LYS A 68 -26.36 -5.91 4.06
CA LYS A 68 -26.26 -5.16 2.80
C LYS A 68 -24.82 -4.64 2.67
N THR A 69 -24.11 -5.15 1.68
CA THR A 69 -22.70 -4.83 1.43
C THR A 69 -22.55 -4.22 0.05
N THR A 70 -21.58 -3.30 -0.11
CA THR A 70 -21.20 -2.83 -1.45
C THR A 70 -20.56 -3.96 -2.26
N SER A 71 -20.44 -3.78 -3.57
CA SER A 71 -19.75 -4.74 -4.44
C SER A 71 -18.29 -4.95 -4.02
N GLU A 72 -17.59 -3.91 -3.54
CA GLU A 72 -16.22 -4.04 -3.02
C GLU A 72 -16.18 -4.86 -1.74
N ILE A 73 -17.08 -4.59 -0.79
CA ILE A 73 -17.16 -5.34 0.47
C ILE A 73 -17.51 -6.81 0.21
N ARG A 74 -18.38 -7.09 -0.77
CA ARG A 74 -18.69 -8.48 -1.17
C ARG A 74 -17.46 -9.17 -1.77
N ARG A 75 -16.71 -8.49 -2.63
CA ARG A 75 -15.43 -9.00 -3.17
C ARG A 75 -14.43 -9.26 -2.05
N PHE A 76 -14.34 -8.34 -1.08
CA PHE A 76 -13.48 -8.52 0.08
C PHE A 76 -13.94 -9.66 0.98
N LYS A 77 -15.24 -9.86 1.23
CA LYS A 77 -15.76 -11.04 1.96
C LYS A 77 -15.40 -12.34 1.26
N ILE A 78 -15.54 -12.41 -0.07
CA ILE A 78 -15.15 -13.58 -0.88
C ILE A 78 -13.64 -13.79 -0.79
N TYR A 79 -12.87 -12.71 -0.88
CA TYR A 79 -11.43 -12.76 -0.76
C TYR A 79 -10.98 -13.18 0.63
N LEU A 80 -11.47 -12.54 1.70
CA LEU A 80 -11.16 -12.91 3.08
C LEU A 80 -11.60 -14.34 3.34
N LYS A 81 -12.71 -14.83 2.77
CA LYS A 81 -13.01 -16.26 2.79
C LYS A 81 -11.92 -17.07 2.11
N ARG A 82 -11.45 -16.71 0.90
CA ARG A 82 -10.34 -17.40 0.21
C ARG A 82 -9.02 -17.33 1.01
N LEU A 83 -8.64 -16.16 1.49
CA LEU A 83 -7.51 -15.89 2.38
C LEU A 83 -7.74 -16.41 3.81
N LEU A 84 -8.88 -16.99 4.13
CA LEU A 84 -9.07 -17.78 5.33
C LEU A 84 -9.33 -19.26 5.00
N SER A 85 -9.46 -19.60 3.73
CA SER A 85 -9.51 -20.98 3.23
C SER A 85 -8.11 -21.48 2.89
N ASP A 86 -7.20 -20.57 2.50
CA ASP A 86 -5.82 -20.86 2.10
C ASP A 86 -4.86 -19.73 2.49
N PRO A 87 -4.58 -19.65 3.79
CA PRO A 87 -3.20 -19.60 4.26
C PRO A 87 -2.99 -20.64 5.35
N SER A 88 -1.79 -21.22 5.35
CA SER A 88 -1.33 -22.12 6.39
C SER A 88 -1.54 -21.46 7.75
N PHE A 89 -2.20 -22.18 8.64
CA PHE A 89 -2.16 -21.81 10.05
C PHE A 89 -0.71 -21.89 10.47
N TRP A 90 -0.16 -20.84 11.07
CA TRP A 90 1.25 -20.87 11.47
C TRP A 90 1.51 -22.00 12.49
N HIS A 91 0.48 -22.44 13.21
CA HIS A 91 0.49 -23.61 14.10
C HIS A 91 0.96 -24.90 13.42
N GLU A 92 0.74 -25.06 12.11
CA GLU A 92 1.20 -26.23 11.34
C GLU A 92 2.72 -26.34 11.29
N ASN A 93 3.42 -25.21 11.46
CA ASN A 93 4.87 -25.13 11.49
C ASN A 93 5.32 -24.06 12.48
N GLN A 94 4.86 -24.15 13.73
CA GLN A 94 5.08 -23.16 14.78
C GLN A 94 6.57 -23.03 15.16
N PHE A 95 7.07 -21.79 15.25
CA PHE A 95 8.47 -21.51 15.58
C PHE A 95 8.64 -21.04 17.04
N HIS A 96 7.69 -20.26 17.57
CA HIS A 96 7.77 -19.86 18.98
C HIS A 96 7.59 -21.05 19.91
N LYS A 97 8.38 -21.08 20.98
CA LYS A 97 8.34 -22.15 21.97
C LYS A 97 7.39 -21.79 23.10
N GLN A 98 6.63 -22.77 23.59
CA GLN A 98 5.78 -22.59 24.77
C GLN A 98 6.58 -22.31 26.06
N SER A 99 7.86 -22.66 26.09
CA SER A 99 8.76 -22.34 27.21
C SER A 99 9.19 -20.87 27.24
N ASP A 100 9.14 -20.19 26.10
CA ASP A 100 9.50 -18.77 26.00
C ASP A 100 8.30 -17.89 26.37
N ARG A 101 8.60 -16.70 26.90
CA ARG A 101 7.61 -15.69 27.29
C ARG A 101 7.80 -14.46 26.43
N TYR A 102 6.80 -14.14 25.61
CA TYR A 102 6.73 -12.96 24.77
C TYR A 102 5.72 -12.01 25.40
N THR A 103 6.20 -10.94 26.01
CA THR A 103 5.35 -9.96 26.70
C THR A 103 5.09 -8.77 25.80
N CYS A 104 3.81 -8.42 25.66
CA CYS A 104 3.32 -7.30 24.87
C CYS A 104 2.41 -6.43 25.73
N LYS A 105 2.55 -5.11 25.68
CA LYS A 105 1.73 -4.18 26.48
C LYS A 105 0.22 -4.25 26.18
N PHE A 106 -0.18 -4.92 25.10
CA PHE A 106 -1.56 -4.98 24.63
C PHE A 106 -2.30 -6.27 25.00
N THR A 107 -1.62 -7.24 25.63
CA THR A 107 -2.23 -8.52 26.02
C THR A 107 -1.53 -9.12 27.23
N ASP A 108 -2.27 -9.86 28.06
CA ASP A 108 -1.70 -10.64 29.16
C ASP A 108 -1.17 -12.01 28.69
N LYS A 109 -1.41 -12.39 27.42
CA LYS A 109 -0.86 -13.61 26.83
C LYS A 109 0.67 -13.51 26.75
N THR A 110 1.33 -14.66 26.95
CA THR A 110 2.80 -14.74 26.92
C THR A 110 3.33 -15.67 25.83
N HIS A 111 2.47 -16.44 25.18
CA HIS A 111 2.76 -17.32 24.05
C HIS A 111 1.44 -17.67 23.35
N ASP A 112 1.50 -18.39 22.24
CA ASP A 112 0.34 -18.80 21.44
C ASP A 112 -0.53 -17.62 20.97
N TYR A 113 0.15 -16.64 20.37
CA TYR A 113 -0.48 -15.51 19.68
C TYR A 113 0.44 -15.01 18.56
N SER A 114 -0.11 -14.38 17.53
CA SER A 114 0.65 -14.13 16.29
C SER A 114 1.83 -13.18 16.46
N LEU A 115 1.81 -12.24 17.41
CA LEU A 115 2.97 -11.38 17.65
C LEU A 115 4.16 -12.17 18.23
N ALA A 116 3.90 -13.13 19.12
CA ALA A 116 4.94 -14.03 19.63
C ALA A 116 5.54 -14.87 18.50
N GLU A 117 4.70 -15.43 17.63
CA GLU A 117 5.17 -16.20 16.48
C GLU A 117 5.96 -15.34 15.48
N ALA A 118 5.54 -14.09 15.25
CA ALA A 118 6.25 -13.16 14.37
C ALA A 118 7.66 -12.82 14.87
N CYS A 119 7.91 -12.85 16.19
CA CYS A 119 9.24 -12.63 16.76
C CYS A 119 10.27 -13.63 16.25
N GLU A 120 9.86 -14.88 16.05
CA GLU A 120 10.72 -15.98 15.61
C GLU A 120 10.77 -16.14 14.07
N ARG A 121 10.05 -15.29 13.33
CA ARG A 121 10.00 -15.28 11.86
C ARG A 121 10.56 -13.95 11.33
N ASP A 122 9.97 -13.45 10.24
CA ASP A 122 10.35 -12.23 9.55
C ASP A 122 10.00 -10.93 10.30
N ARG A 123 9.53 -11.02 11.56
CA ARG A 123 9.19 -9.87 12.42
C ARG A 123 8.22 -8.88 11.79
N ARG A 124 7.24 -9.39 11.02
CA ARG A 124 6.24 -8.60 10.32
C ARG A 124 4.84 -9.09 10.62
N VAL A 125 3.94 -8.15 10.92
CA VAL A 125 2.53 -8.43 11.23
C VAL A 125 1.60 -7.50 10.46
N LEU A 126 0.39 -7.96 10.21
CA LEU A 126 -0.69 -7.19 9.60
C LEU A 126 -1.82 -7.02 10.61
N SER A 127 -2.12 -5.78 10.95
CA SER A 127 -3.19 -5.43 11.90
C SER A 127 -4.41 -4.86 11.19
N PHE A 128 -5.59 -5.24 11.70
CA PHE A 128 -6.84 -4.53 11.44
C PHE A 128 -6.81 -3.15 12.10
N GLU A 129 -7.67 -2.24 11.63
CA GLU A 129 -7.79 -0.92 12.23
C GLU A 129 -8.10 -1.02 13.73
N ASN A 130 -7.15 -0.59 14.55
CA ASN A 130 -7.25 -0.65 16.00
C ASN A 130 -6.36 0.42 16.63
N LYS A 131 -6.88 1.12 17.65
CA LYS A 131 -6.18 2.20 18.35
C LYS A 131 -4.87 1.75 19.01
N LYS A 132 -4.77 0.49 19.46
CA LYS A 132 -3.56 -0.10 20.05
C LYS A 132 -2.46 -0.34 19.02
N PHE A 133 -2.82 -0.56 17.75
CA PHE A 133 -1.91 -0.98 16.68
C PHE A 133 -1.79 0.07 15.56
N LYS A 134 -1.78 1.36 15.94
CA LYS A 134 -1.63 2.50 15.02
C LYS A 134 -0.18 2.85 14.67
N ASP A 135 0.76 2.31 15.44
CA ASP A 135 2.18 2.54 15.22
C ASP A 135 2.70 1.52 14.20
N ASN A 136 3.63 1.95 13.33
CA ASN A 136 4.29 1.08 12.35
C ASN A 136 5.20 0.02 12.98
N THR A 137 5.40 0.08 14.30
CA THR A 137 6.22 -0.87 15.04
C THR A 137 5.56 -1.33 16.33
N ILE A 138 5.71 -2.60 16.67
CA ILE A 138 5.27 -3.17 17.94
C ILE A 138 6.48 -3.72 18.68
N VAL A 139 6.64 -3.32 19.93
CA VAL A 139 7.71 -3.79 20.80
C VAL A 139 7.23 -5.00 21.60
N ILE A 140 8.02 -6.06 21.57
CA ILE A 140 7.81 -7.31 22.32
C ILE A 140 9.05 -7.59 23.15
N GLU A 141 8.86 -7.96 24.41
CA GLU A 141 9.95 -8.40 25.28
C GLU A 141 9.94 -9.92 25.39
N LYS A 142 11.03 -10.57 25.00
CA LYS A 142 11.22 -12.01 25.11
C LYS A 142 12.01 -12.35 26.37
N ASN A 143 11.44 -13.22 27.20
CA ASN A 143 12.03 -13.76 28.42
C ASN A 143 12.52 -12.68 29.41
N ASN A 144 11.86 -11.52 29.43
CA ASN A 144 12.22 -10.35 30.27
C ASN A 144 13.68 -9.87 30.08
N ALA A 145 14.25 -10.06 28.88
CA ALA A 145 15.66 -9.78 28.63
C ALA A 145 15.92 -9.22 27.22
N GLU A 146 15.31 -9.80 26.20
CA GLU A 146 15.51 -9.40 24.81
C GLU A 146 14.34 -8.53 24.34
N VAL A 147 14.63 -7.34 23.83
CA VAL A 147 13.63 -6.45 23.24
C VAL A 147 13.64 -6.65 21.73
N MET A 148 12.50 -7.05 21.20
CA MET A 148 12.26 -7.29 19.78
C MET A 148 11.30 -6.25 19.22
N THR A 149 11.51 -5.84 17.97
CA THR A 149 10.63 -4.92 17.28
C THR A 149 10.05 -5.61 16.06
N LEU A 150 8.73 -5.61 15.99
CA LEU A 150 7.96 -6.09 14.85
C LEU A 150 7.55 -4.90 13.98
N LEU A 151 7.63 -5.04 12.67
CA LEU A 151 6.99 -4.13 11.73
C LEU A 151 5.50 -4.45 11.69
N ASN A 152 4.68 -3.42 11.85
CA ASN A 152 3.23 -3.52 11.87
C ASN A 152 2.64 -2.83 10.64
N PHE A 153 2.06 -3.62 9.75
CA PHE A 153 1.38 -3.14 8.57
C PHE A 153 -0.09 -2.89 8.92
N HIS A 154 -0.51 -1.64 8.79
CA HIS A 154 -1.91 -1.23 9.02
C HIS A 154 -2.36 -0.11 8.07
N ASN A 155 -1.48 0.35 7.17
CA ASN A 155 -1.73 1.37 6.15
C ASN A 155 -0.92 1.00 4.89
N ALA A 156 -1.58 1.02 3.74
CA ALA A 156 -1.07 0.74 2.41
C ALA A 156 0.10 1.66 2.03
N GLN A 157 0.05 2.96 2.38
CA GLN A 157 1.12 3.90 2.09
C GLN A 157 2.40 3.57 2.84
N SER A 158 2.30 3.26 4.14
CA SER A 158 3.47 2.89 4.95
C SER A 158 4.04 1.53 4.51
N LEU A 159 3.16 0.58 4.16
CA LEU A 159 3.58 -0.70 3.62
C LEU A 159 4.30 -0.54 2.27
N SER A 160 3.75 0.23 1.33
CA SER A 160 4.37 0.40 0.01
C SER A 160 5.74 1.07 0.12
N GLU A 161 5.92 2.03 1.02
CA GLU A 161 7.23 2.64 1.28
C GLU A 161 8.26 1.60 1.75
N ILE A 162 7.92 0.82 2.77
CA ILE A 162 8.82 -0.23 3.30
C ILE A 162 9.18 -1.24 2.22
N LEU A 163 8.19 -1.77 1.50
CA LEU A 163 8.43 -2.79 0.49
C LEU A 163 9.20 -2.24 -0.72
N PHE A 164 9.01 -0.96 -1.06
CA PHE A 164 9.76 -0.31 -2.11
C PHE A 164 11.23 -0.11 -1.70
N GLU A 165 11.48 0.35 -0.48
CA GLU A 165 12.85 0.47 0.07
C GLU A 165 13.56 -0.89 0.16
N GLU A 166 12.82 -1.96 0.47
CA GLU A 166 13.31 -3.34 0.47
C GLU A 166 13.46 -3.95 -0.94
N ASN A 167 13.09 -3.23 -2.00
CA ASN A 167 13.03 -3.71 -3.40
C ASN A 167 12.12 -4.94 -3.59
N ALA A 168 11.10 -5.10 -2.75
CA ALA A 168 10.12 -6.17 -2.83
C ALA A 168 8.99 -5.87 -3.83
N ILE A 169 8.80 -4.59 -4.20
CA ILE A 169 7.90 -4.13 -5.26
C ILE A 169 8.63 -3.20 -6.23
N ASN A 170 8.15 -3.11 -7.47
CA ASN A 170 8.73 -2.21 -8.48
C ASN A 170 8.16 -0.78 -8.35
N GLU A 171 8.68 0.14 -9.15
CA GLU A 171 8.28 1.56 -9.11
C GLU A 171 6.82 1.79 -9.50
N LYS A 172 6.28 1.00 -10.45
CA LYS A 172 4.89 1.13 -10.88
C LYS A 172 3.93 0.69 -9.79
N ASP A 173 4.16 -0.49 -9.21
CA ASP A 173 3.38 -1.02 -8.09
C ASP A 173 3.41 -0.07 -6.88
N TYR A 174 4.58 0.52 -6.61
CA TYR A 174 4.71 1.55 -5.58
C TYR A 174 3.87 2.80 -5.88
N CYS A 175 3.98 3.35 -7.10
CA CYS A 175 3.25 4.55 -7.49
C CYS A 175 1.72 4.35 -7.47
N ASP A 176 1.24 3.20 -7.93
CA ASP A 176 -0.19 2.85 -8.00
C ASP A 176 -0.88 2.78 -6.64
N VAL A 177 -0.09 2.75 -5.56
CA VAL A 177 -0.60 2.78 -4.19
C VAL A 177 -0.26 4.08 -3.50
N ARG A 178 1.01 4.51 -3.56
CA ARG A 178 1.50 5.67 -2.80
C ARG A 178 0.76 6.96 -3.13
N PHE A 179 0.32 7.08 -4.39
CA PHE A 179 -0.30 8.29 -4.93
C PHE A 179 -1.82 8.18 -5.10
N VAL A 180 -2.45 7.11 -4.59
CA VAL A 180 -3.91 6.99 -4.52
C VAL A 180 -4.48 8.17 -3.72
N GLU A 181 -5.57 8.76 -4.23
CA GLU A 181 -6.23 9.94 -3.65
C GLU A 181 -5.33 11.19 -3.54
N THR A 182 -4.23 11.24 -4.29
CA THR A 182 -3.41 12.45 -4.46
C THR A 182 -3.71 13.15 -5.78
N ASN A 183 -2.99 14.24 -6.06
CA ASN A 183 -3.07 14.97 -7.33
C ASN A 183 -2.32 14.27 -8.50
N LEU A 184 -1.90 13.00 -8.34
CA LEU A 184 -1.21 12.21 -9.35
C LEU A 184 -1.93 10.88 -9.61
N SER A 185 -2.02 10.48 -10.88
CA SER A 185 -2.45 9.14 -11.28
C SER A 185 -1.49 8.57 -12.34
N PHE A 186 -1.27 7.25 -12.26
CA PHE A 186 -0.42 6.47 -13.16
C PHE A 186 -1.24 5.50 -14.03
N ASP A 187 -2.57 5.65 -14.07
CA ASP A 187 -3.50 4.76 -14.79
C ASP A 187 -3.31 4.78 -16.31
N HIS A 188 -2.70 5.85 -16.83
CA HIS A 188 -2.46 6.06 -18.27
C HIS A 188 -0.98 6.02 -18.66
N LEU A 189 -0.11 5.54 -17.76
CA LEU A 189 1.32 5.44 -18.04
C LEU A 189 1.58 4.42 -19.15
N ASP A 190 2.22 4.86 -20.23
CA ASP A 190 2.61 4.02 -21.36
C ASP A 190 3.83 3.17 -21.00
N GLU A 191 3.68 1.85 -20.98
CA GLU A 191 4.73 0.90 -20.61
C GLU A 191 6.02 1.04 -21.43
N ASN A 192 5.92 1.47 -22.70
CA ASN A 192 7.10 1.66 -23.55
C ASN A 192 7.94 2.88 -23.15
N PHE A 193 7.36 3.80 -22.38
CA PHE A 193 7.98 5.03 -21.94
C PHE A 193 7.83 5.20 -20.42
N SER A 194 7.77 4.08 -19.69
CA SER A 194 7.60 4.01 -18.23
C SER A 194 8.94 3.81 -17.51
N PHE A 195 8.91 3.37 -16.26
CA PHE A 195 10.12 3.12 -15.45
C PHE A 195 11.13 2.17 -16.10
N GLY A 196 10.70 1.29 -17.02
CA GLY A 196 11.57 0.36 -17.73
C GLY A 196 12.66 1.03 -18.58
N ILE A 197 12.45 2.28 -19.03
CA ILE A 197 13.45 3.00 -19.84
C ILE A 197 14.53 3.68 -18.99
N LEU A 198 14.34 3.76 -17.67
CA LEU A 198 15.13 4.56 -16.74
C LEU A 198 16.19 3.71 -16.01
N ASN A 199 17.35 4.29 -15.73
CA ASN A 199 18.32 3.70 -14.81
C ASN A 199 17.93 3.93 -13.34
N TYR A 200 18.65 3.31 -12.40
CA TYR A 200 18.37 3.39 -10.96
C TYR A 200 18.32 4.82 -10.40
N GLU A 201 19.26 5.69 -10.79
CA GLU A 201 19.31 7.07 -10.32
C GLU A 201 18.16 7.91 -10.91
N GLU A 202 17.84 7.71 -12.18
CA GLU A 202 16.73 8.38 -12.87
C GLU A 202 15.39 7.99 -12.25
N LYS A 203 15.18 6.69 -11.96
CA LYS A 203 14.00 6.19 -11.24
C LYS A 203 13.83 6.90 -9.91
N ARG A 204 14.91 7.00 -9.12
CA ARG A 204 14.90 7.75 -7.85
C ARG A 204 14.54 9.23 -8.03
N GLN A 205 15.03 9.89 -9.08
CA GLN A 205 14.67 11.29 -9.37
C GLN A 205 13.19 11.44 -9.68
N PHE A 206 12.62 10.57 -10.51
CA PHE A 206 11.18 10.56 -10.80
C PHE A 206 10.36 10.35 -9.53
N ILE A 207 10.65 9.29 -8.75
CA ILE A 207 9.93 9.00 -7.50
C ILE A 207 10.01 10.16 -6.51
N SER A 208 11.20 10.75 -6.32
CA SER A 208 11.36 11.93 -5.47
C SER A 208 10.53 13.11 -5.93
N THR A 209 10.44 13.33 -7.25
CA THR A 209 9.65 14.42 -7.81
C THR A 209 8.16 14.16 -7.63
N PHE A 210 7.69 12.92 -7.80
CA PHE A 210 6.29 12.57 -7.59
C PHE A 210 5.87 12.75 -6.13
N LYS A 211 6.71 12.36 -5.17
CA LYS A 211 6.49 12.63 -3.73
C LYS A 211 6.28 14.12 -3.49
N MET A 212 7.23 14.95 -3.93
CA MET A 212 7.15 16.40 -3.80
C MET A 212 5.89 16.97 -4.48
N PHE A 213 5.61 16.57 -5.72
CA PHE A 213 4.44 17.02 -6.47
C PHE A 213 3.13 16.67 -5.74
N SER A 214 3.05 15.46 -5.16
CA SER A 214 1.86 14.99 -4.43
C SER A 214 1.56 15.75 -3.14
N GLU A 215 2.56 16.44 -2.59
CA GLU A 215 2.44 17.22 -1.35
C GLU A 215 2.15 18.70 -1.62
N MET A 216 2.15 19.14 -2.88
CA MET A 216 1.97 20.53 -3.27
C MET A 216 0.54 20.85 -3.70
N SER A 217 0.09 22.07 -3.44
CA SER A 217 -1.12 22.59 -4.05
C SER A 217 -0.88 22.88 -5.54
N TRP A 218 -1.95 22.99 -6.33
CA TRP A 218 -1.82 23.36 -7.74
C TRP A 218 -1.23 24.75 -7.95
N ASP A 219 -1.52 25.70 -7.06
CA ASP A 219 -0.92 27.03 -7.11
C ASP A 219 0.59 26.95 -6.86
N ASP A 220 1.03 26.11 -5.92
CA ASP A 220 2.46 25.90 -5.70
C ASP A 220 3.11 25.24 -6.91
N ILE A 221 2.48 24.21 -7.51
CA ILE A 221 3.00 23.51 -8.70
C ILE A 221 3.19 24.48 -9.86
N LEU A 222 2.23 25.36 -10.11
CA LEU A 222 2.27 26.34 -11.20
C LEU A 222 3.39 27.37 -11.03
N ASN A 223 3.75 27.68 -9.78
CA ASN A 223 4.76 28.70 -9.44
C ASN A 223 6.11 28.09 -9.04
N HIS A 224 6.28 26.76 -9.13
CA HIS A 224 7.50 26.10 -8.67
C HIS A 224 8.64 26.17 -9.70
N ASP A 225 9.67 26.97 -9.37
CA ASP A 225 10.83 27.20 -10.23
C ASP A 225 11.54 25.92 -10.70
N GLY A 226 11.58 24.90 -9.85
CA GLY A 226 12.26 23.63 -10.17
C GLY A 226 11.47 22.71 -11.09
N LEU A 227 10.13 22.75 -11.04
CA LEU A 227 9.27 21.85 -11.82
C LEU A 227 9.09 22.37 -13.24
N ASP A 228 9.05 23.69 -13.45
CA ASP A 228 8.78 24.32 -14.75
C ASP A 228 7.58 23.64 -15.44
N TYR A 229 6.49 23.49 -14.68
CA TYR A 229 5.25 22.88 -15.15
C TYR A 229 4.60 23.78 -16.21
N LYS A 230 4.43 23.27 -17.42
CA LYS A 230 3.87 24.05 -18.53
C LYS A 230 3.25 23.20 -19.64
N PRO A 231 2.42 23.79 -20.51
CA PRO A 231 1.88 23.09 -21.67
C PRO A 231 2.98 22.55 -22.58
N TYR A 232 2.75 21.36 -23.15
CA TYR A 232 3.57 20.79 -24.21
C TYR A 232 3.06 21.32 -25.55
N THR A 233 3.85 22.15 -26.24
CA THR A 233 3.46 22.81 -27.50
C THR A 233 4.44 22.48 -28.62
N PRO A 234 4.35 21.27 -29.22
CA PRO A 234 5.31 20.85 -30.25
C PRO A 234 5.25 21.76 -31.48
N SER A 235 6.42 22.10 -32.02
CA SER A 235 6.60 22.89 -33.24
C SER A 235 6.42 22.07 -34.52
N GLY A 236 6.16 20.77 -34.40
CA GLY A 236 5.97 19.81 -35.48
C GLY A 236 5.01 18.71 -35.06
N GLN A 237 5.22 17.48 -35.55
CA GLN A 237 4.36 16.35 -35.17
C GLN A 237 4.40 16.11 -33.66
N SER A 238 3.22 16.03 -33.04
CA SER A 238 3.09 15.75 -31.61
C SER A 238 3.55 14.32 -31.29
N TRP A 239 4.17 14.15 -30.12
CA TRP A 239 4.52 12.82 -29.61
C TRP A 239 3.27 11.98 -29.29
N PHE A 240 2.13 12.65 -29.14
CA PHE A 240 0.83 12.06 -28.79
C PHE A 240 -0.13 11.99 -29.99
N GLU A 241 0.31 12.36 -31.20
CA GLU A 241 -0.52 12.42 -32.42
C GLU A 241 -1.24 11.10 -32.75
N ASN A 242 -0.55 9.97 -32.58
CA ASN A 242 -1.08 8.63 -32.86
C ASN A 242 -1.49 7.89 -31.60
N THR A 243 -1.94 8.62 -30.58
CA THR A 243 -2.37 8.06 -29.29
C THR A 243 -3.82 8.46 -29.01
N PRO A 244 -4.50 7.80 -28.05
CA PRO A 244 -5.81 8.24 -27.58
C PRO A 244 -5.84 9.71 -27.10
N PHE A 245 -4.67 10.28 -26.79
CA PHE A 245 -4.52 11.64 -26.23
C PHE A 245 -4.20 12.71 -27.30
N HIS A 246 -4.36 12.43 -28.59
CA HIS A 246 -4.03 13.37 -29.67
C HIS A 246 -4.78 14.71 -29.61
N ASN A 247 -6.02 14.70 -29.09
CA ASN A 247 -6.84 15.90 -28.88
C ASN A 247 -6.80 16.41 -27.43
N THR A 248 -5.94 15.82 -26.58
CA THR A 248 -5.83 16.19 -25.17
C THR A 248 -4.75 17.26 -24.99
N LYS A 249 -5.02 18.26 -24.14
CA LYS A 249 -4.01 19.25 -23.79
C LYS A 249 -2.96 18.62 -22.87
N ILE A 250 -1.78 18.36 -23.42
CA ILE A 250 -0.65 17.78 -22.70
C ILE A 250 0.16 18.85 -22.01
N TYR A 251 0.68 18.52 -20.84
CA TYR A 251 1.61 19.30 -20.04
C TYR A 251 2.86 18.47 -19.74
N LYS A 252 3.91 19.17 -19.35
CA LYS A 252 5.16 18.55 -18.91
C LYS A 252 5.71 19.27 -17.69
N PHE A 253 6.45 18.53 -16.87
CA PHE A 253 7.29 19.08 -15.81
C PHE A 253 8.63 18.37 -15.73
N ARG A 254 9.59 19.00 -15.08
CA ARG A 254 10.96 18.53 -14.89
C ARG A 254 11.04 17.67 -13.64
N THR A 255 11.74 16.53 -13.75
CA THR A 255 12.19 15.77 -12.57
C THR A 255 13.69 15.94 -12.31
N SER A 256 14.43 16.37 -13.33
CA SER A 256 15.79 16.87 -13.21
C SER A 256 16.10 17.83 -14.35
N GLN A 257 17.36 18.25 -14.50
CA GLN A 257 17.75 19.04 -15.67
C GLN A 257 17.53 18.28 -16.99
N LYS A 258 17.62 16.93 -16.97
CA LYS A 258 17.49 16.05 -18.16
C LYS A 258 16.15 15.34 -18.30
N LEU A 259 15.50 15.05 -17.19
CA LEU A 259 14.35 14.18 -17.17
C LEU A 259 13.04 14.97 -17.18
N ARG A 260 12.05 14.50 -17.94
CA ARG A 260 10.75 15.14 -18.08
C ARG A 260 9.63 14.12 -17.91
N CYS A 261 8.57 14.54 -17.23
CA CYS A 261 7.33 13.81 -17.09
C CYS A 261 6.27 14.50 -17.94
N PHE A 262 5.55 13.74 -18.77
CA PHE A 262 4.44 14.22 -19.57
C PHE A 262 3.13 13.63 -19.08
N GLY A 263 2.07 14.43 -19.16
CA GLY A 263 0.75 14.01 -18.75
C GLY A 263 -0.31 15.03 -19.10
N PHE A 264 -1.55 14.77 -18.70
CA PHE A 264 -2.63 15.74 -18.79
C PHE A 264 -3.26 15.96 -17.42
N ARG A 265 -3.84 17.14 -17.24
CA ARG A 265 -4.61 17.46 -16.04
C ARG A 265 -6.08 17.38 -16.35
N GLU A 266 -6.83 16.65 -15.52
CA GLU A 266 -8.28 16.68 -15.48
C GLU A 266 -8.68 16.93 -14.02
N GLU A 267 -9.50 17.97 -13.82
CA GLU A 267 -9.80 18.51 -12.49
C GLU A 267 -8.53 18.79 -11.67
N ASP A 268 -8.36 18.15 -10.52
CA ASP A 268 -7.19 18.30 -9.65
C ASP A 268 -6.18 17.15 -9.75
N ILE A 269 -6.30 16.29 -10.76
CA ILE A 269 -5.42 15.13 -10.94
C ILE A 269 -4.58 15.30 -12.21
N PHE A 270 -3.28 15.09 -12.06
CA PHE A 270 -2.34 14.94 -13.17
C PHE A 270 -2.17 13.46 -13.53
N TYR A 271 -2.63 13.07 -14.71
CA TYR A 271 -2.47 11.73 -15.24
C TYR A 271 -1.16 11.62 -16.00
N VAL A 272 -0.24 10.85 -15.44
CA VAL A 272 1.09 10.59 -16.01
C VAL A 272 0.96 9.70 -17.24
N LEU A 273 1.61 10.09 -18.33
CA LEU A 273 1.59 9.39 -19.61
C LEU A 273 2.94 8.80 -20.01
N ARG A 274 4.01 9.61 -20.01
CA ARG A 274 5.32 9.20 -20.54
C ARG A 274 6.48 9.88 -19.83
N PHE A 275 7.61 9.19 -19.77
CA PHE A 275 8.90 9.72 -19.32
C PHE A 275 9.82 9.99 -20.50
N GLU A 276 10.63 11.05 -20.37
CA GLU A 276 11.66 11.40 -21.34
C GLU A 276 13.00 11.57 -20.63
N ARG A 277 14.08 11.14 -21.31
CA ARG A 277 15.44 11.11 -20.75
C ARG A 277 16.42 12.10 -21.37
N ASP A 278 16.16 12.57 -22.60
CA ASP A 278 17.17 13.21 -23.45
C ASP A 278 16.72 14.51 -24.15
N HIS A 279 15.59 15.09 -23.73
CA HIS A 279 14.98 16.32 -24.25
C HIS A 279 14.60 16.34 -25.73
N LYS A 280 14.81 15.27 -26.50
CA LYS A 280 14.57 15.30 -27.95
C LYS A 280 13.13 15.62 -28.34
N ILE A 281 12.19 15.32 -27.45
CA ILE A 281 10.78 15.65 -27.57
C ILE A 281 10.51 17.00 -26.93
N SER A 282 10.97 17.23 -25.69
CA SER A 282 10.73 18.49 -24.97
C SER A 282 11.34 19.73 -25.62
N ASP A 283 12.46 19.63 -26.34
CA ASP A 283 13.11 20.75 -27.02
C ASP A 283 12.32 21.20 -28.25
N LYS A 284 11.42 20.34 -28.75
CA LYS A 284 10.53 20.68 -29.87
C LYS A 284 9.27 21.38 -29.40
N GLY A 285 9.10 21.66 -28.11
CA GLY A 285 7.89 22.25 -27.54
C GLY A 285 7.77 21.92 -26.08
#